data_AF-A0A6V8DAW7-F1
#
_entry.id   AF-A0A6V8DAW7-F1
#
_cell.length_a   1.000
_cell.length_b   1.000
_cell.length_c   1.000
_cell.angle_alpha   90.00
_cell.angle_beta   90.00
_cell.angle_gamma   90.00
#
_symmetry.space_group_name_H-M   'P 1'
#
loop_
_entity.id
_entity.type
_entity.pdbx_description
1 polymer ?
#
loop_
_entity_poly.entity_id
_entity_poly.type
_entity_poly.pdbx_seq_one_letter_code
_entity_poly.pdbx_strand_id
1 'polypeptide(L)'
;VAEVPVGYGTLFPDARSPISGILHESDVHAGSRAPEGHRLFRLMVPHARWNGEEASIRAALRDALSPAEPRLFRVLGTQRVPALRPGHMQRVAEHAGPWSWIGWNATGVAITHVVSEAERLADLMRQKHAQ
;
A
#
# COMPACT_ATOMS: atom_id res chain seq x y z
N VAL A 1 13.03 6.41 -12.50
CA VAL A 1 12.75 5.35 -11.49
C VAL A 1 13.95 4.49 -11.11
N ALA A 2 14.97 4.31 -11.97
CA ALA A 2 16.21 3.65 -11.55
C ALA A 2 16.91 4.42 -10.42
N GLU A 3 16.74 5.75 -10.35
CA GLU A 3 17.24 6.57 -9.24
C GLU A 3 16.43 6.45 -7.94
N VAL A 4 15.24 5.83 -7.96
CA VAL A 4 14.43 5.63 -6.76
C VAL A 4 15.04 4.47 -5.97
N PRO A 5 15.44 4.65 -4.70
CA PRO A 5 16.01 3.57 -3.91
C PRO A 5 15.08 2.36 -3.78
N VAL A 6 15.69 1.18 -3.62
CA VAL A 6 14.94 -0.03 -3.23
C VAL A 6 14.54 0.09 -1.76
N GLY A 7 13.30 -0.22 -1.44
CA GLY A 7 12.81 -0.11 -0.07
C GLY A 7 11.39 -0.60 0.09
N TYR A 8 10.87 -0.54 1.31
CA TYR A 8 9.50 -0.97 1.60
C TYR A 8 8.47 0.07 1.14
N GLY A 9 8.72 1.34 1.48
CA GLY A 9 7.85 2.47 1.18
C GLY A 9 8.17 3.67 2.06
N THR A 10 7.53 4.79 1.78
CA THR A 10 7.75 6.08 2.43
C THR A 10 6.42 6.69 2.89
N LEU A 11 6.37 7.22 4.11
CA LEU A 11 5.22 7.96 4.63
C LEU A 11 5.48 9.48 4.53
N PHE A 12 4.44 10.23 4.20
CA PHE A 12 4.49 11.67 4.00
C PHE A 12 3.63 12.38 5.06
N PRO A 13 4.27 13.00 6.08
CA PRO A 13 3.54 13.64 7.16
C PRO A 13 2.90 14.98 6.76
N ASP A 14 3.35 15.62 5.66
CA ASP A 14 2.78 16.89 5.21
C ASP A 14 1.30 16.75 4.86
N ALA A 15 0.45 17.44 5.62
CA ALA A 15 -1.00 17.42 5.43
C ALA A 15 -1.45 18.15 4.15
N ARG A 16 -0.59 19.00 3.56
CA ARG A 16 -0.85 19.72 2.31
C ARG A 16 -0.60 18.84 1.09
N SER A 17 0.19 17.78 1.23
CA SER A 17 0.37 16.80 0.17
C SER A 17 -0.89 15.94 0.03
N PRO A 18 -1.40 15.73 -1.19
CA PRO A 18 -2.47 14.75 -1.40
C PRO A 18 -2.00 13.32 -1.14
N ILE A 19 -0.70 13.06 -1.23
CA ILE A 19 -0.09 11.75 -0.96
C ILE A 19 0.34 11.69 0.51
N SER A 20 -0.18 10.69 1.22
CA SER A 20 0.19 10.37 2.61
C SER A 20 1.24 9.25 2.72
N GLY A 21 1.44 8.49 1.65
CA GLY A 21 2.35 7.35 1.62
C GLY A 21 2.53 6.78 0.22
N ILE A 22 3.68 6.14 -0.01
CA ILE A 22 4.00 5.39 -1.22
C ILE A 22 4.55 4.03 -0.80
N LEU A 23 3.96 2.95 -1.31
CA LEU A 23 4.44 1.59 -1.09
C LEU A 23 5.14 1.07 -2.35
N HIS A 24 6.30 0.45 -2.17
CA HIS A 24 7.12 -0.08 -3.27
C HIS A 24 6.75 -1.55 -3.53
N GLU A 25 5.60 -1.77 -4.18
CA GLU A 25 5.05 -3.12 -4.42
C GLU A 25 6.04 -4.07 -5.09
N SER A 26 6.80 -3.59 -6.08
CA SER A 26 7.82 -4.43 -6.73
C SER A 26 8.99 -4.84 -5.84
N ASP A 27 9.25 -4.12 -4.75
CA ASP A 27 10.41 -4.36 -3.90
C ASP A 27 10.06 -5.27 -2.70
N VAL A 28 8.80 -5.22 -2.25
CA VAL A 28 8.33 -5.96 -1.06
C VAL A 28 7.87 -7.38 -1.40
N HIS A 29 7.42 -7.59 -2.63
CA HIS A 29 6.83 -8.86 -3.07
C HIS A 29 7.79 -9.69 -3.89
N ALA A 30 7.83 -10.99 -3.61
CA ALA A 30 8.65 -11.93 -4.39
C ALA A 30 8.10 -12.22 -5.81
N GLY A 31 6.85 -11.83 -6.09
CA GLY A 31 6.22 -12.03 -7.39
C GLY A 31 6.55 -10.94 -8.40
N SER A 32 6.56 -11.29 -9.70
CA SER A 32 6.70 -10.32 -10.79
C SER A 32 5.42 -9.50 -10.95
N ARG A 33 5.35 -8.34 -10.27
CA ARG A 33 4.19 -7.42 -10.27
C ARG A 33 4.25 -6.31 -11.31
N ALA A 34 5.40 -6.18 -11.97
CA ALA A 34 5.61 -5.22 -13.04
C ALA A 34 6.38 -5.90 -14.18
N PRO A 35 6.18 -5.46 -15.44
CA PRO A 35 7.00 -5.91 -16.56
C PRO A 35 8.49 -5.65 -16.30
N GLU A 36 9.35 -6.35 -17.03
CA GLU A 36 10.81 -6.15 -16.95
C GLU A 36 11.18 -4.67 -17.18
N GLY A 37 12.15 -4.19 -16.40
CA GLY A 37 12.58 -2.79 -16.41
C GLY A 37 11.59 -1.80 -15.76
N HIS A 38 10.46 -2.26 -15.21
CA HIS A 38 9.48 -1.42 -14.54
C HIS A 38 9.34 -1.78 -13.06
N ARG A 39 8.90 -0.79 -12.26
CA ARG A 39 8.56 -0.97 -10.84
C ARG A 39 7.13 -0.48 -10.59
N LEU A 40 6.40 -1.23 -9.79
CA LEU A 40 5.05 -0.90 -9.34
C LEU A 40 5.13 -0.17 -8.00
N PHE A 41 4.45 0.97 -7.93
CA PHE A 41 4.27 1.74 -6.71
C PHE A 41 2.79 1.93 -6.46
N ARG A 42 2.39 1.85 -5.18
CA ARG A 42 1.00 2.08 -4.76
C ARG A 42 0.95 3.35 -3.93
N LEU A 43 0.11 4.31 -4.36
CA LEU A 43 -0.04 5.59 -3.68
C LEU A 43 -1.17 5.54 -2.66
N MET A 44 -0.97 6.21 -1.54
CA MET A 44 -1.96 6.35 -0.47
C MET A 44 -2.46 7.79 -0.44
N VAL A 45 -3.69 7.99 -0.92
CA VAL A 45 -4.27 9.32 -1.13
C VAL A 45 -5.52 9.47 -0.26
N PRO A 46 -5.44 10.12 0.92
CA PRO A 46 -6.60 10.32 1.77
C PRO A 46 -7.58 11.30 1.11
N HIS A 47 -8.86 10.96 1.09
CA HIS A 47 -9.90 11.84 0.56
C HIS A 47 -9.91 13.23 1.19
N ALA A 48 -9.57 13.34 2.48
CA ALA A 48 -9.51 14.62 3.18
C ALA A 48 -8.35 15.53 2.71
N ARG A 49 -7.36 14.99 1.98
CA ARG A 49 -6.19 15.72 1.47
C ARG A 49 -6.17 15.89 -0.04
N TRP A 50 -7.12 15.26 -0.75
CA TRP A 50 -7.17 15.26 -2.21
C TRP A 50 -8.36 16.04 -2.72
N ASN A 51 -8.12 16.86 -3.74
CA ASN A 51 -9.12 17.73 -4.37
C ASN A 51 -9.94 17.04 -5.47
N GLY A 52 -9.71 15.76 -5.75
CA GLY A 52 -10.37 15.01 -6.83
C GLY A 52 -9.67 15.10 -8.19
N GLU A 53 -8.65 15.95 -8.32
CA GLU A 53 -7.92 16.13 -9.57
C GLU A 53 -6.69 15.24 -9.65
N GLU A 54 -6.56 14.44 -10.71
CA GLU A 54 -5.40 13.57 -10.91
C GLU A 54 -4.08 14.36 -11.04
N ALA A 55 -4.16 15.56 -11.63
CA ALA A 55 -3.01 16.44 -11.81
C ALA A 55 -2.33 16.81 -10.48
N SER A 56 -3.09 16.94 -9.38
CA SER A 56 -2.52 17.26 -8.07
C SER A 56 -1.73 16.09 -7.49
N ILE A 57 -2.17 14.85 -7.73
CA ILE A 57 -1.44 13.64 -7.32
C ILE A 57 -0.15 13.50 -8.15
N ARG A 58 -0.21 13.74 -9.46
CA ARG A 58 0.97 13.66 -10.33
C ARG A 58 2.03 14.69 -9.96
N ALA A 59 1.62 15.92 -9.66
CA ALA A 59 2.52 16.96 -9.17
C ALA A 59 3.19 16.52 -7.85
N ALA A 60 2.40 16.07 -6.88
CA ALA A 60 2.94 15.59 -5.61
C ALA A 60 3.87 14.37 -5.77
N LEU A 61 3.56 13.45 -6.69
CA LEU A 61 4.40 12.28 -6.97
C LEU A 61 5.76 12.68 -7.56
N ARG A 62 5.78 13.69 -8.44
CA ARG A 62 6.99 14.24 -9.04
C ARG A 62 7.96 14.72 -7.97
N ASP A 63 7.43 15.45 -7.00
CA ASP A 63 8.20 16.01 -5.89
C ASP A 63 8.60 14.94 -4.86
N ALA A 64 7.73 13.96 -4.63
CA ALA A 64 7.90 12.94 -3.60
C ALA A 64 8.81 11.77 -3.99
N LEU A 65 8.82 11.37 -5.27
CA LEU A 65 9.42 10.11 -5.70
C LEU A 65 10.45 10.30 -6.82
N SER A 66 10.05 10.88 -7.94
CA SER A 66 10.93 11.06 -9.10
C SER A 66 10.28 12.02 -10.10
N PRO A 67 11.07 12.87 -10.78
CA PRO A 67 10.55 13.74 -11.83
C PRO A 67 10.09 12.98 -13.09
N ALA A 68 10.45 11.70 -13.22
CA ALA A 68 10.09 10.87 -14.36
C ALA A 68 8.58 10.62 -14.43
N GLU A 69 7.99 10.78 -15.62
CA GLU A 69 6.57 10.50 -15.82
C GLU A 69 6.26 9.00 -15.71
N PRO A 70 5.21 8.59 -14.97
CA PRO A 70 4.81 7.20 -14.88
C PRO A 70 4.38 6.65 -16.25
N ARG A 71 4.92 5.48 -16.62
CA ARG A 71 4.52 4.80 -17.87
C ARG A 71 3.05 4.41 -17.88
N LEU A 72 2.52 4.05 -16.71
CA LEU A 72 1.11 3.82 -16.45
C LEU A 72 0.78 4.49 -15.13
N PHE A 73 -0.33 5.23 -15.11
CA PHE A 73 -0.90 5.79 -13.90
C PHE A 73 -2.40 5.55 -13.94
N ARG A 74 -2.94 4.90 -12.91
CA ARG A 74 -4.35 4.54 -12.87
C ARG A 74 -4.84 4.53 -11.43
N VAL A 75 -6.02 5.12 -11.22
CA VAL A 75 -6.77 4.94 -9.98
C VAL A 75 -7.36 3.54 -10.00
N LEU A 76 -6.84 2.65 -9.15
CA LEU A 76 -7.30 1.26 -9.06
C LEU A 76 -8.66 1.15 -8.37
N GLY A 77 -8.99 2.11 -7.52
CA GLY A 77 -10.27 2.21 -6.86
C GLY A 77 -10.22 3.15 -5.66
N THR A 78 -11.41 3.46 -5.16
CA THR A 78 -11.61 4.20 -3.92
C THR A 78 -12.07 3.23 -2.85
N GLN A 79 -11.41 3.26 -1.69
CA GLN A 79 -11.84 2.47 -0.53
C GLN A 79 -12.15 3.36 0.66
N ARG A 80 -13.25 3.05 1.35
CA ARG A 80 -13.60 3.67 2.62
C ARG A 80 -12.97 2.86 3.75
N VAL A 81 -12.05 3.48 4.49
CA VAL A 81 -11.50 2.89 5.72
C VAL A 81 -12.64 2.78 6.75
N PRO A 82 -13.00 1.58 7.21
CA PRO A 82 -14.03 1.43 8.23
C PRO A 82 -13.58 2.06 9.55
N ALA A 83 -14.45 2.85 10.17
CA ALA A 83 -14.23 3.37 11.51
C ALA A 83 -14.63 2.30 12.53
N LEU A 84 -13.66 1.79 13.29
CA LEU A 84 -13.87 0.74 14.28
C LEU A 84 -13.96 1.36 15.67
N ARG A 85 -14.92 0.90 16.48
CA ARG A 85 -15.04 1.37 17.87
C ARG A 85 -13.88 0.83 18.73
N PRO A 86 -13.52 1.55 19.81
CA PRO A 86 -12.63 1.00 20.84
C PRO A 86 -13.14 -0.38 21.31
N GLY A 87 -12.23 -1.34 21.47
CA GLY A 87 -12.59 -2.71 21.88
C GLY A 87 -13.08 -3.63 20.76
N HIS A 88 -13.11 -3.22 19.49
CA HIS A 88 -13.55 -4.10 18.39
C HIS A 88 -12.72 -5.40 18.28
N MET A 89 -11.45 -5.40 18.71
CA MET A 89 -10.57 -6.58 18.75
C MET A 89 -10.66 -7.38 20.05
N GLN A 90 -11.46 -6.97 21.03
CA GLN A 90 -11.47 -7.58 22.36
C GLN A 90 -11.75 -9.09 22.30
N ARG A 91 -12.72 -9.50 21.47
CA ARG A 91 -13.04 -10.92 21.26
C ARG A 91 -11.92 -11.72 20.60
N VAL A 92 -11.12 -11.11 19.73
CA VAL A 92 -9.95 -11.76 19.11
C VAL A 92 -8.84 -11.94 20.13
N ALA A 93 -8.59 -10.92 20.96
CA ALA A 93 -7.61 -11.00 22.05
C ALA A 93 -7.95 -12.09 23.08
N GLU A 94 -9.24 -12.31 23.33
CA GLU A 94 -9.74 -13.35 24.25
C GLU A 94 -9.59 -14.78 23.70
N HIS A 95 -9.33 -14.97 22.40
CA HIS A 95 -9.25 -16.28 21.72
C HIS A 95 -7.84 -16.58 21.16
N ALA A 96 -6.78 -16.17 21.88
CA ALA A 96 -5.39 -16.44 21.51
C ALA A 96 -5.03 -17.93 21.64
N GLY A 97 -5.34 -18.73 20.62
CA GLY A 97 -4.84 -20.09 20.45
C GLY A 97 -3.40 -20.16 19.89
N PRO A 98 -2.83 -21.35 19.67
CA PRO A 98 -1.48 -21.53 19.12
C PRO A 98 -1.34 -21.17 17.62
N TRP A 99 -2.35 -20.53 17.02
CA TRP A 99 -2.37 -20.07 15.64
C TRP A 99 -2.51 -18.55 15.56
N SER A 100 -1.90 -17.95 14.55
CA SER A 100 -2.02 -16.51 14.30
C SER A 100 -3.32 -16.17 13.58
N TRP A 101 -4.07 -15.20 14.10
CA TRP A 101 -5.22 -14.61 13.40
C TRP A 101 -4.73 -13.57 12.40
N ILE A 102 -5.06 -13.72 11.11
CA ILE A 102 -4.86 -12.67 10.10
C ILE A 102 -6.10 -11.78 10.12
N GLY A 103 -6.03 -10.72 10.92
CA GLY A 103 -7.09 -9.71 11.02
C GLY A 103 -6.90 -8.59 10.00
N TRP A 104 -7.97 -8.28 9.25
CA TRP A 104 -8.03 -7.12 8.35
C TRP A 104 -8.16 -5.83 9.16
N ASN A 105 -7.04 -5.28 9.64
CA ASN A 105 -7.08 -4.10 10.49
C ASN A 105 -6.87 -2.81 9.71
N ALA A 106 -7.94 -2.00 9.73
CA ALA A 106 -8.09 -0.73 9.08
C ALA A 106 -7.49 0.41 9.90
N THR A 107 -6.19 0.66 9.75
CA THR A 107 -5.65 2.00 9.96
C THR A 107 -5.08 2.47 8.62
N GLY A 108 -5.08 3.77 8.35
CA GLY A 108 -4.80 4.30 7.01
C GLY A 108 -3.48 3.84 6.39
N VAL A 109 -2.49 3.47 7.21
CA VAL A 109 -1.23 2.80 6.82
C VAL A 109 -1.40 1.27 6.74
N ALA A 110 -2.20 0.68 7.62
CA ALA A 110 -2.45 -0.75 7.66
C ALA A 110 -3.34 -1.30 6.54
N ILE A 111 -4.23 -0.58 5.85
CA ILE A 111 -5.06 -1.24 4.80
C ILE A 111 -4.21 -1.66 3.59
N THR A 112 -3.36 -0.76 3.08
CA THR A 112 -2.44 -1.10 1.99
C THR A 112 -1.36 -2.07 2.44
N HIS A 113 -0.85 -1.94 3.67
CA HIS A 113 0.08 -2.93 4.21
C HIS A 113 -0.59 -4.29 4.44
N VAL A 114 -1.84 -4.36 4.91
CA VAL A 114 -2.55 -5.62 5.17
C VAL A 114 -2.96 -6.30 3.86
N VAL A 115 -3.43 -5.54 2.86
CA VAL A 115 -3.66 -6.09 1.53
C VAL A 115 -2.34 -6.56 0.92
N SER A 116 -1.28 -5.76 1.02
CA SER A 116 0.06 -6.14 0.58
C SER A 116 0.57 -7.40 1.31
N GLU A 117 0.51 -7.46 2.64
CA GLU A 117 0.95 -8.64 3.40
C GLU A 117 0.07 -9.87 3.13
N ALA A 118 -1.24 -9.71 2.95
CA ALA A 118 -2.14 -10.80 2.58
C ALA A 118 -1.84 -11.34 1.17
N GLU A 119 -1.63 -10.45 0.20
CA GLU A 119 -1.23 -10.85 -1.14
C GLU A 119 0.18 -11.48 -1.14
N ARG A 120 1.13 -10.95 -0.35
CA ARG A 120 2.47 -11.52 -0.16
C ARG A 120 2.39 -12.93 0.41
N LEU A 121 1.56 -13.14 1.43
CA LEU A 121 1.33 -14.44 2.02
C LEU A 121 0.69 -15.40 1.02
N ALA A 122 -0.31 -14.94 0.25
CA ALA A 122 -0.91 -15.74 -0.80
C ALA A 122 0.11 -16.15 -1.87
N ASP A 123 1.02 -15.25 -2.25
CA ASP A 123 2.12 -15.53 -3.17
C ASP A 123 3.10 -16.57 -2.60
N LEU A 124 3.49 -16.43 -1.32
CA LEU A 124 4.33 -17.41 -0.62
C LEU A 124 3.67 -18.79 -0.52
N MET A 125 2.37 -18.85 -0.24
CA MET A 125 1.63 -20.12 -0.18
C MET A 125 1.54 -20.78 -1.54
N ARG A 126 1.31 -20.01 -2.61
CA ARG A 126 1.30 -20.54 -3.99
C ARG A 126 2.65 -21.11 -4.42
N GLN A 127 3.76 -20.49 -4.02
CA GLN A 127 5.10 -21.00 -4.31
C GLN A 127 5.40 -22.33 -3.62
N LYS A 128 4.90 -22.52 -2.39
CA LYS A 128 5.08 -23.76 -1.62
C LYS A 128 4.39 -24.99 -2.22
N HIS A 129 3.36 -24.79 -3.03
CA HIS A 129 2.64 -25.86 -3.73
C HIS A 129 3.20 -26.17 -5.13
N ALA A 130 4.16 -25.39 -5.60
CA ALA A 130 4.83 -25.57 -6.90
C ALA A 130 6.19 -26.27 -6.78
N GLN A 131 6.58 -26.69 -5.57
CA GLN A 131 7.74 -27.55 -5.26
C GLN A 131 7.25 -28.90 -4.75
#